data_AF-A0A498G057-F1
#
_entry.id   AF-A0A498G057-F1
#
_cell.length_a   1.000
_cell.length_b   1.000
_cell.length_c   1.000
_cell.angle_alpha   90.00
_cell.angle_beta   90.00
_cell.angle_gamma   90.00
#
_symmetry.space_group_name_H-M   'P 1'
#
loop_
_entity.id
_entity.type
_entity.pdbx_description
1 polymer ?
#
loop_
_entity_poly.entity_id
_entity_poly.type
_entity_poly.pdbx_seq_one_letter_code
_entity_poly.pdbx_strand_id
1 'polypeptide(L)' 'MTVPTKTLPSGAELPALGLGTYDLTDGETVDSVRAALDAGYGHIDTAEGYKNEEAIGDAL' A
#
# COMPACT_ATOMS: atom_id res chain seq x y z
N MET A 1 7.19 -14.67 -1.95
CA MET A 1 8.47 -13.97 -1.67
C MET A 1 8.38 -13.39 -0.27
N THR A 2 9.49 -13.26 0.46
CA THR A 2 9.52 -12.57 1.77
C THR A 2 10.14 -11.19 1.60
N VAL A 3 9.36 -10.13 1.81
CA VAL A 3 9.85 -8.74 1.83
C VAL A 3 10.57 -8.50 3.16
N PRO A 4 11.83 -8.01 3.16
CA PRO A 4 12.53 -7.67 4.39
C PRO A 4 11.80 -6.59 5.19
N THR A 5 11.86 -6.66 6.52
CA THR A 5 11.26 -5.67 7.42
C THR A 5 12.31 -4.81 8.13
N LYS A 6 11.88 -3.68 8.68
CA LYS A 6 12.63 -2.84 9.61
C LYS A 6 11.82 -2.67 10.90
N THR A 7 12.44 -2.93 12.03
CA THR A 7 11.86 -2.65 13.35
C THR A 7 11.84 -1.15 13.60
N LEU A 8 10.64 -0.59 13.80
CA LEU A 8 10.44 0.80 14.19
C LEU A 8 10.75 0.99 15.70
N PRO A 9 10.97 2.23 16.18
CA PRO A 9 11.14 2.50 17.62
C PRO A 9 9.98 2.00 18.49
N SER A 10 8.78 1.84 17.92
CA SER A 10 7.60 1.26 18.58
C SER A 10 7.67 -0.27 18.74
N GLY A 11 8.64 -0.94 18.11
CA GLY A 11 8.74 -2.40 18.03
C GLY A 11 7.95 -3.03 16.89
N ALA A 12 7.20 -2.24 16.10
CA ALA A 12 6.49 -2.74 14.92
C ALA A 12 7.46 -3.08 13.78
N GLU A 13 7.18 -4.15 13.04
CA GLU A 13 7.92 -4.54 11.84
C GLU A 13 7.30 -3.89 10.60
N LEU A 14 8.01 -2.95 9.97
CA LEU A 14 7.57 -2.28 8.76
C LEU A 14 8.20 -2.96 7.52
N PRO A 15 7.41 -3.44 6.54
CA PRO A 15 7.96 -3.92 5.28
C PRO A 15 8.76 -2.82 4.58
N ALA A 16 9.98 -3.15 4.15
CA ALA A 16 10.91 -2.20 3.53
C ALA A 16 10.52 -1.82 2.09
N LEU A 17 9.56 -2.53 1.50
CA LEU A 17 8.98 -2.26 0.19
C LEU A 17 7.47 -2.05 0.37
N GLY A 18 6.94 -0.99 -0.21
CA GLY A 18 5.51 -0.66 -0.23
C GLY A 18 5.07 -0.14 -1.59
N LEU A 19 3.75 -0.14 -1.82
CA LEU A 19 3.12 0.50 -2.97
C LEU A 19 2.68 1.92 -2.56
N GLY A 20 3.17 2.94 -3.26
CA GLY A 20 2.66 4.31 -3.12
C GLY A 20 1.49 4.57 -4.09
N THR A 21 0.50 5.34 -3.64
CA THR A 21 -0.75 5.61 -4.39
C THR A 21 -0.88 7.06 -4.89
N TYR A 22 0.22 7.82 -4.92
CA TYR A 22 0.21 9.20 -5.43
C TYR A 22 -0.14 9.28 -6.92
N ASP A 23 -0.99 10.25 -7.28
CA ASP A 23 -1.39 10.58 -8.67
C ASP A 23 -2.04 9.41 -9.44
N LEU A 24 -2.73 8.52 -8.73
CA LEU A 24 -3.57 7.47 -9.30
C LEU A 24 -5.04 7.89 -9.29
N THR A 25 -5.76 7.58 -10.36
CA THR A 25 -7.23 7.60 -10.35
C THR A 25 -7.79 6.50 -9.45
N ASP A 26 -9.07 6.55 -9.10
CA ASP A 26 -9.70 5.52 -8.26
C ASP A 26 -9.60 4.12 -8.89
N GLY A 27 -9.82 4.01 -10.22
CA GLY A 27 -9.69 2.75 -10.94
C GLY A 27 -8.26 2.20 -10.92
N GLU A 28 -7.27 3.05 -11.21
CA GLU A 28 -5.86 2.67 -11.13
C GLU A 28 -5.44 2.31 -9.71
N THR A 29 -6.01 2.97 -8.70
CA THR A 29 -5.77 2.68 -7.28
C THR A 29 -6.25 1.28 -6.93
N VAL A 30 -7.50 0.93 -7.28
CA VAL A 30 -8.05 -0.40 -7.03
C VAL A 30 -7.20 -1.48 -7.70
N ASP A 31 -6.89 -1.31 -8.98
CA ASP A 31 -6.13 -2.30 -9.75
C ASP A 31 -4.70 -2.45 -9.23
N SER A 32 -4.04 -1.34 -8.88
CA SER A 32 -2.68 -1.34 -8.35
C SER A 32 -2.60 -1.99 -6.97
N VAL A 33 -3.55 -1.68 -6.07
CA VAL A 33 -3.59 -2.27 -4.73
C VAL A 33 -3.83 -3.78 -4.82
N ARG A 34 -4.79 -4.23 -5.64
CA ARG A 34 -5.03 -5.68 -5.85
C ARG A 34 -3.79 -6.39 -6.39
N ALA A 35 -3.15 -5.81 -7.40
CA ALA A 35 -1.92 -6.37 -7.97
C ALA A 35 -0.78 -6.45 -6.93
N ALA A 36 -0.63 -5.44 -6.07
CA ALA A 36 0.37 -5.44 -5.01
C ALA A 36 0.08 -6.53 -3.95
N LEU A 37 -1.18 -6.68 -3.53
CA LEU A 37 -1.58 -7.74 -2.60
C LEU A 37 -1.34 -9.14 -3.19
N ASP A 38 -1.69 -9.36 -4.46
CA ASP A 38 -1.42 -10.61 -5.18
C ASP A 38 0.09 -10.90 -5.30
N ALA A 39 0.91 -9.85 -5.44
CA ALA A 39 2.36 -9.94 -5.44
C ALA A 39 2.97 -10.14 -4.03
N GLY A 40 2.16 -10.07 -2.97
CA GLY A 40 2.57 -10.29 -1.58
C GLY A 40 3.07 -9.04 -0.85
N TYR A 41 2.69 -7.84 -1.31
CA TYR A 41 2.96 -6.60 -0.60
C TYR A 41 2.07 -6.52 0.65
N GLY A 42 2.65 -6.07 1.76
CA GLY A 42 1.94 -5.82 3.02
C GLY A 42 2.00 -4.37 3.49
N HIS A 43 2.41 -3.47 2.61
CA HIS A 43 2.61 -2.05 2.90
C HIS A 43 2.03 -1.22 1.75
N ILE A 44 0.95 -0.50 2.05
CA ILE A 44 0.30 0.46 1.14
C ILE A 44 0.52 1.86 1.74
N ASP A 45 1.11 2.75 0.95
CA ASP A 45 1.41 4.14 1.32
C ASP A 45 0.45 5.08 0.58
N THR A 46 -0.27 5.89 1.34
CA THR A 46 -1.27 6.84 0.85
C THR A 46 -1.25 8.12 1.68
N ALA A 47 -1.98 9.14 1.24
CA ALA A 47 -2.21 10.36 2.00
C ALA A 47 -3.60 10.95 1.69
N GLU A 48 -4.20 11.62 2.67
CA GLU A 48 -5.50 12.29 2.54
C GLU A 48 -5.55 13.26 1.33
N GLY A 49 -4.41 13.87 0.97
CA GLY A 49 -4.29 14.77 -0.17
C GLY A 49 -4.43 14.10 -1.54
N TYR A 50 -4.29 12.77 -1.61
CA TYR A 50 -4.42 12.00 -2.86
C TYR A 50 -5.88 11.68 -3.17
N LYS A 51 -6.76 11.77 -2.16
CA LYS A 51 -8.21 11.64 -2.28
C LYS A 51 -8.69 10.30 -2.88
N ASN A 52 -7.89 9.24 -2.72
CA ASN A 52 -8.18 7.88 -3.21
C ASN A 52 -8.28 6.82 -2.08
N GLU A 53 -8.42 7.23 -0.82
CA GLU A 53 -8.52 6.32 0.33
C GLU A 53 -9.76 5.40 0.26
N GLU A 54 -10.88 5.89 -0.29
CA GLU A 54 -12.08 5.08 -0.53
C GLU A 54 -11.81 3.96 -1.55
N ALA A 55 -11.12 4.29 -2.64
CA ALA A 55 -10.71 3.32 -3.66
C ALA A 55 -9.72 2.26 -3.11
N ILE A 56 -8.83 2.65 -2.18
CA ILE A 56 -8.01 1.68 -1.44
C ILE A 56 -8.90 0.76 -0.61
N GLY A 57 -9.89 1.31 0.09
CA GLY A 57 -10.87 0.54 0.87
C GLY A 57 -11.63 -0.50 0.06
N ASP A 58 -12.02 -0.17 -1.18
CA ASP A 58 -12.70 -1.09 -2.11
C ASP A 58 -11.81 -2.25 -2.63
N ALA A 59 -10.49 -2.12 -2.46
CA ALA A 59 -9.52 -3.12 -2.89
C ALA A 59 -9.10 -4.10 -1.77
N LEU A 60 -9.39 -3.79 -0.50
CA LEU A 60 -9.03 -4.58 0.70
C LEU A 60 -10.13 -5.57 1.11
#